data_AF-A0A559SP51-F1
#
_entry.id   AF-A0A559SP51-F1
#
_cell.length_a   1.000
_cell.length_b   1.000
_cell.length_c   1.000
_cell.angle_alpha   90.00
_cell.angle_beta   90.00
_cell.angle_gamma   90.00
#
_symmetry.space_group_name_H-M   'P 1'
#
loop_
_entity.id
_entity.type
_entity.pdbx_description
1 polymer ?
#
loop_
_entity_poly.entity_id
_entity_poly.type
_entity_poly.pdbx_seq_one_letter_code
_entity_poly.pdbx_strand_id
1 'polypeptide(L)'
;MKIKFDENISPHIVQAIRCLETDKSIAIESVLEDYGAGTSDPDWMFRFKDEGGSGMISGDHRILQDPVNLVAYTESGLVSIWPDSAWQPLKRFGQAALLARWWPCIKERIASSTKGQRWRLPTLWTAEVNKFKELRDPRVG
;
A
#
# COMPACT_ATOMS: atom_id res chain seq x y z
N MET A 1 -10.55 -7.74 6.65
CA MET A 1 -9.30 -7.48 5.89
C MET A 1 -8.49 -6.44 6.66
N LYS A 2 -7.17 -6.61 6.80
CA LYS A 2 -6.32 -5.60 7.45
C LYS A 2 -5.38 -4.96 6.43
N ILE A 3 -5.38 -3.63 6.34
CA ILE A 3 -4.54 -2.87 5.42
C ILE A 3 -3.70 -1.88 6.22
N LYS A 4 -2.38 -1.87 6.01
CA LYS A 4 -1.47 -0.93 6.67
C LYS A 4 -0.83 0.04 5.68
N PHE A 5 -0.81 1.33 6.02
CA PHE A 5 -0.09 2.35 5.27
C PHE A 5 1.34 2.48 5.82
N ASP A 6 2.33 2.59 4.93
CA ASP A 6 3.73 2.77 5.34
C ASP A 6 4.00 4.17 5.93
N GLU A 7 5.23 4.39 6.42
CA GLU A 7 5.63 5.66 7.02
C GLU A 7 5.71 6.84 6.03
N ASN A 8 5.71 6.55 4.72
CA ASN A 8 5.77 7.57 3.67
C ASN A 8 4.39 8.18 3.34
N ILE A 9 3.33 7.69 3.98
CA ILE A 9 1.99 8.24 3.87
C ILE A 9 1.66 9.05 5.13
N SER A 10 1.18 10.28 4.94
CA SER A 10 0.79 11.13 6.06
C SER A 10 -0.34 10.48 6.88
N PRO A 11 -0.26 10.47 8.22
CA PRO A 11 -1.30 9.90 9.08
C PRO A 11 -2.64 10.64 8.92
N HIS A 12 -2.63 11.92 8.54
CA HIS A 12 -3.87 12.65 8.21
C HIS A 12 -4.58 12.10 6.98
N ILE A 13 -3.83 11.58 5.99
CA ILE A 13 -4.42 10.93 4.82
C ILE A 13 -5.01 9.58 5.25
N VAL A 14 -4.28 8.79 6.05
CA VAL A 14 -4.78 7.52 6.60
C VAL A 14 -6.08 7.75 7.37
N GLN A 15 -6.12 8.79 8.21
CA GLN A 15 -7.32 9.16 8.95
C GLN A 15 -8.48 9.58 8.03
N ALA A 16 -8.21 10.31 6.95
CA ALA A 16 -9.24 10.67 5.98
C ALA A 16 -9.86 9.43 5.33
N ILE A 17 -9.04 8.45 4.94
CA ILE A 17 -9.53 7.19 4.38
C ILE A 17 -10.31 6.38 5.42
N ARG A 18 -9.85 6.31 6.68
CA ARG A 18 -10.60 5.70 7.79
C ARG A 18 -11.99 6.31 7.97
N CYS A 19 -12.10 7.64 7.92
CA CYS A 19 -13.38 8.33 8.05
C CYS A 19 -14.34 8.03 6.89
N LEU A 20 -13.80 7.81 5.69
CA LEU A 20 -14.58 7.50 4.50
C LEU A 20 -14.92 6.00 4.37
N GLU A 21 -14.18 5.12 5.05
CA GLU A 21 -14.46 3.69 5.06
C GLU A 21 -15.69 3.35 5.91
N THR A 22 -16.68 2.76 5.27
CA THR A 22 -17.95 2.37 5.89
C THR A 22 -17.99 0.89 6.26
N ASP A 23 -17.19 0.05 5.60
CA ASP A 23 -17.09 -1.37 5.87
C ASP A 23 -16.25 -1.64 7.14
N LYS A 24 -16.94 -2.03 8.22
CA LYS A 24 -16.33 -2.31 9.53
C LYS A 24 -15.50 -3.59 9.56
N SER A 25 -15.56 -4.43 8.54
CA SER A 25 -14.69 -5.61 8.42
C SER A 25 -13.27 -5.25 7.95
N ILE A 26 -13.04 -3.98 7.59
CA ILE A 26 -11.78 -3.47 7.08
C ILE A 26 -11.09 -2.64 8.16
N ALA A 27 -9.97 -3.15 8.66
CA ALA A 27 -9.10 -2.40 9.54
C ALA A 27 -8.05 -1.65 8.72
N ILE A 28 -7.88 -0.36 9.00
CA ILE A 28 -6.91 0.51 8.36
C ILE A 28 -5.93 0.99 9.43
N GLU A 29 -4.66 0.67 9.26
CA GLU A 29 -3.58 0.90 10.22
C GLU A 29 -2.46 1.74 9.58
N SER A 30 -1.54 2.27 10.39
CA SER A 30 -0.44 3.13 9.95
C SER A 30 0.84 2.71 10.65
N VAL A 31 1.89 2.39 9.88
CA VAL A 31 3.23 2.09 10.43
C VAL A 31 3.70 3.23 11.33
N LEU A 32 3.50 4.48 10.90
CA LEU A 32 3.95 5.65 11.65
C LEU A 32 3.23 5.80 13.00
N GLU A 33 1.95 5.44 13.09
CA GLU A 33 1.18 5.50 14.34
C GLU A 33 1.55 4.34 15.29
N ASP A 34 1.79 3.15 14.74
CA ASP A 34 2.03 1.94 15.52
C ASP A 34 3.48 1.81 16.01
N TYR A 35 4.46 2.29 15.23
CA TYR A 35 5.88 2.06 15.49
C TYR A 35 6.73 3.34 15.51
N GLY A 36 6.18 4.49 15.12
CA GLY A 36 6.94 5.72 14.96
C GLY A 36 7.81 5.74 13.70
N ALA A 37 8.59 6.80 13.53
CA ALA A 37 9.42 7.00 12.34
C ALA A 37 10.73 6.19 12.40
N GLY A 38 11.17 5.67 11.25
CA GLY A 38 12.47 4.98 11.11
C GLY A 38 12.43 3.50 11.53
N THR A 39 11.26 2.90 11.55
CA THR A 39 11.12 1.45 11.78
C THR A 39 11.54 0.71 10.53
N SER A 40 12.46 -0.26 10.65
CA SER A 40 12.91 -1.06 9.52
C SER A 40 11.77 -1.90 8.94
N ASP A 41 11.59 -1.85 7.63
CA ASP A 41 10.48 -2.48 6.91
C ASP A 41 10.27 -3.98 7.17
N PRO A 42 11.32 -4.83 7.23
CA PRO A 42 11.11 -6.26 7.44
C PRO A 42 10.37 -6.61 8.74
N ASP A 43 10.68 -5.91 9.83
CA ASP A 43 10.22 -6.31 11.18
C ASP A 43 8.72 -6.11 11.38
N TRP A 44 8.17 -4.99 10.90
CA TRP A 44 6.74 -4.71 11.08
C TRP A 44 5.88 -5.55 10.14
N MET A 45 6.38 -5.88 8.95
CA MET A 45 5.62 -6.60 7.93
C MET A 45 5.32 -8.04 8.32
N PHE A 46 6.32 -8.76 8.86
CA PHE A 46 6.10 -10.13 9.34
C PHE A 46 5.16 -10.16 10.54
N ARG A 47 5.32 -9.22 11.49
CA ARG A 47 4.38 -9.08 12.62
C ARG A 47 2.96 -8.79 12.16
N PHE A 48 2.80 -7.82 11.25
CA PHE A 48 1.50 -7.46 10.71
C PHE A 48 0.83 -8.62 9.97
N LYS A 49 1.61 -9.41 9.20
CA LYS A 49 1.13 -10.65 8.57
C LYS A 49 0.60 -11.63 9.63
N ASP A 50 1.37 -11.88 10.69
CA ASP A 50 1.00 -12.81 11.77
C ASP A 50 -0.27 -12.34 12.52
N GLU A 51 -0.52 -11.04 12.56
CA GLU A 51 -1.74 -10.42 13.07
C GLU A 51 -2.94 -10.46 12.09
N GLY A 52 -2.79 -11.12 10.94
CA GLY A 52 -3.83 -11.24 9.90
C GLY A 52 -3.79 -10.15 8.83
N GLY A 53 -2.65 -9.46 8.68
CA GLY A 53 -2.37 -8.48 7.63
C GLY A 53 -2.66 -9.03 6.24
N SER A 54 -3.43 -8.27 5.44
CA SER A 54 -3.83 -8.68 4.09
C SER A 54 -3.08 -7.89 3.01
N GLY A 55 -2.83 -6.61 3.24
CA GLY A 55 -2.07 -5.80 2.31
C GLY A 55 -1.51 -4.51 2.88
N MET A 56 -0.66 -3.86 2.11
CA MET A 56 -0.03 -2.59 2.48
C MET A 56 -0.02 -1.59 1.33
N ILE A 57 0.06 -0.31 1.69
CA ILE A 57 0.09 0.80 0.73
C ILE A 57 1.30 1.67 1.05
N SER A 58 2.18 1.83 0.07
CA SER A 58 3.38 2.65 0.22
C SER A 58 3.19 4.07 -0.32
N GLY A 59 3.91 5.04 0.25
CA GLY A 59 4.11 6.37 -0.31
C GLY A 59 5.33 6.51 -1.22
N ASP A 60 6.19 5.50 -1.33
CA ASP A 60 7.34 5.50 -2.21
C ASP A 60 7.02 4.80 -3.54
N HIS A 61 7.57 5.29 -4.64
CA HIS A 61 7.45 4.67 -5.96
C HIS A 61 8.62 3.73 -6.28
N ARG A 62 9.71 3.76 -5.51
CA ARG A 62 11.01 3.16 -5.86
C ARG A 62 11.22 1.72 -5.38
N ILE A 63 10.17 0.95 -5.13
CA ILE A 63 10.28 -0.45 -4.67
C ILE A 63 11.26 -1.31 -5.49
N LEU A 64 11.31 -1.15 -6.81
CA LEU A 64 12.19 -1.98 -7.66
C LEU A 64 13.68 -1.63 -7.55
N GLN A 65 14.02 -0.50 -6.94
CA GLN A 65 15.41 -0.04 -6.80
C GLN A 65 16.12 -0.67 -5.59
N ASP A 66 15.35 -1.21 -4.63
CA ASP A 66 15.90 -1.87 -3.45
C ASP A 66 15.55 -3.38 -3.42
N PRO A 67 16.47 -4.25 -3.87
CA PRO A 67 16.25 -5.70 -3.84
C PRO A 67 16.07 -6.28 -2.43
N VAL A 68 16.63 -5.67 -1.38
CA VAL A 68 16.52 -6.19 -0.01
C VAL A 68 15.08 -6.06 0.46
N ASN A 69 14.47 -4.89 0.22
CA ASN A 69 13.08 -4.65 0.59
C ASN A 69 12.12 -5.54 -0.21
N LEU A 70 12.41 -5.76 -1.50
CA LEU A 70 11.60 -6.62 -2.38
C LEU A 70 11.46 -8.07 -1.90
N VAL A 71 12.54 -8.65 -1.36
CA VAL A 71 12.49 -9.99 -0.78
C VAL A 71 11.56 -10.01 0.42
N ALA A 72 11.72 -9.06 1.35
CA ALA A 72 10.85 -8.96 2.52
C ALA A 72 9.36 -8.80 2.14
N TYR A 73 9.02 -7.99 1.12
CA TYR A 73 7.64 -7.89 0.63
C TYR A 73 7.12 -9.20 0.07
N THR A 74 7.93 -9.92 -0.70
CA THR A 74 7.54 -11.20 -1.28
C THR A 74 7.34 -12.26 -0.20
N GLU A 75 8.27 -12.37 0.75
CA GLU A 75 8.25 -13.37 1.83
C GLU A 75 7.19 -13.09 2.90
N SER A 76 6.87 -11.81 3.13
CA SER A 76 5.75 -11.43 4.02
C SER A 76 4.42 -11.99 3.49
N GLY A 77 4.28 -12.17 2.17
CA GLY A 77 3.02 -12.58 1.55
C GLY A 77 1.94 -11.51 1.57
N LEU A 78 2.24 -10.29 2.03
CA LEU A 78 1.33 -9.15 1.96
C LEU A 78 1.17 -8.69 0.51
N VAL A 79 -0.07 -8.40 0.11
CA VAL A 79 -0.31 -7.73 -1.17
C VAL A 79 0.07 -6.26 -1.02
N SER A 80 0.97 -5.74 -1.86
CA SER A 80 1.46 -4.36 -1.72
C SER A 80 1.08 -3.48 -2.90
N ILE A 81 0.64 -2.26 -2.58
CA ILE A 81 0.26 -1.23 -3.53
C ILE A 81 1.29 -0.12 -3.50
N TRP A 82 1.86 0.18 -4.67
CA TRP A 82 2.94 1.14 -4.85
C TRP A 82 2.50 2.24 -5.81
N PRO A 83 2.62 3.53 -5.47
CA PRO A 83 2.30 4.62 -6.37
C PRO A 83 3.27 4.69 -7.55
N ASP A 84 2.87 5.27 -8.69
CA ASP A 84 3.82 5.64 -9.75
C ASP A 84 4.64 6.90 -9.42
N SER A 85 5.56 7.27 -10.30
CA SER A 85 6.45 8.42 -10.09
C SER A 85 5.72 9.77 -10.05
N ALA A 86 4.49 9.87 -10.56
CA ALA A 86 3.70 11.10 -10.54
C ALA A 86 3.03 11.37 -9.19
N TRP A 87 3.09 10.43 -8.25
CA TRP A 87 2.59 10.57 -6.88
C TRP A 87 3.25 11.69 -6.07
N GLN A 88 4.58 11.80 -6.14
CA GLN A 88 5.34 12.77 -5.34
C GLN A 88 5.02 14.24 -5.71
N PRO A 89 4.83 14.58 -7.00
CA PRO A 89 4.30 15.88 -7.42
C PRO A 89 2.91 16.26 -6.88
N LEU A 90 2.02 15.29 -6.60
CA LEU A 90 0.63 15.58 -6.18
C LEU A 90 0.53 16.35 -4.86
N LYS A 91 1.52 16.18 -3.98
CA LYS A 91 1.52 16.69 -2.60
C LYS A 91 0.28 16.23 -1.81
N ARG A 92 0.15 16.67 -0.56
CA ARG A 92 -0.79 16.10 0.41
C ARG A 92 -2.24 16.03 -0.08
N PHE A 93 -2.78 17.11 -0.65
CA PHE A 93 -4.17 17.13 -1.10
C PHE A 93 -4.40 16.27 -2.35
N GLY A 94 -3.47 16.28 -3.30
CA GLY A 94 -3.59 15.43 -4.49
C GLY A 94 -3.43 13.95 -4.14
N GLN A 95 -2.53 13.61 -3.22
CA GLN A 95 -2.36 12.26 -2.67
C GLN A 95 -3.63 11.77 -1.95
N ALA A 96 -4.21 12.61 -1.09
CA ALA A 96 -5.45 12.30 -0.38
C ALA A 96 -6.62 12.09 -1.35
N ALA A 97 -6.78 12.99 -2.32
CA ALA A 97 -7.84 12.89 -3.32
C ALA A 97 -7.71 11.63 -4.18
N LEU A 98 -6.48 11.31 -4.62
CA LEU A 98 -6.22 10.10 -5.40
C LEU A 98 -6.54 8.84 -4.58
N LEU A 99 -6.03 8.73 -3.35
CA LEU A 99 -6.30 7.57 -2.50
C LEU A 99 -7.79 7.42 -2.19
N ALA A 100 -8.49 8.50 -1.83
CA ALA A 100 -9.93 8.46 -1.57
C ALA A 100 -10.71 7.99 -2.81
N ARG A 101 -10.33 8.48 -3.99
CA ARG A 101 -10.96 8.11 -5.26
C ARG A 101 -10.70 6.66 -5.64
N TRP A 102 -9.49 6.16 -5.40
CA TRP A 102 -9.07 4.80 -5.76
C TRP A 102 -9.35 3.75 -4.69
N TRP A 103 -9.75 4.17 -3.50
CA TRP A 103 -9.91 3.29 -2.34
C TRP A 103 -10.76 2.03 -2.63
N PRO A 104 -11.92 2.10 -3.30
CA PRO A 104 -12.68 0.89 -3.65
C PRO A 104 -11.88 -0.09 -4.52
N CYS A 105 -11.17 0.40 -5.53
CA CYS A 105 -10.35 -0.43 -6.40
C CYS A 105 -9.10 -0.97 -5.70
N ILE A 106 -8.52 -0.22 -4.76
CA ILE A 106 -7.40 -0.68 -3.93
C ILE A 106 -7.83 -1.89 -3.09
N LYS A 107 -8.99 -1.79 -2.42
CA LYS A 107 -9.55 -2.89 -1.64
C LYS A 107 -9.82 -4.13 -2.48
N GLU A 108 -10.50 -3.94 -3.60
CA GLU A 108 -10.81 -5.02 -4.54
C GLU A 108 -9.53 -5.68 -5.06
N ARG A 109 -8.52 -4.87 -5.41
CA ARG A 109 -7.22 -5.36 -5.87
C ARG A 109 -6.54 -6.19 -4.80
N ILE A 110 -6.50 -5.73 -3.55
CA ILE A 110 -5.90 -6.50 -2.44
C ILE A 110 -6.65 -7.82 -2.23
N ALA A 111 -7.99 -7.79 -2.19
CA ALA A 111 -8.81 -8.97 -1.93
C ALA A 111 -8.74 -10.03 -3.05
N SER A 112 -8.57 -9.61 -4.30
CA SER A 112 -8.51 -10.51 -5.47
C SER A 112 -7.09 -10.97 -5.83
N SER A 113 -6.07 -10.51 -5.11
CA SER A 113 -4.68 -10.83 -5.38
C SER A 113 -4.22 -12.11 -4.69
N THR A 114 -3.26 -12.78 -5.31
CA THR A 114 -2.46 -13.82 -4.65
C THR A 114 -1.50 -13.16 -3.65
N LYS A 115 -1.22 -13.87 -2.54
CA LYS A 115 -0.28 -13.42 -1.51
C LYS A 115 1.08 -13.04 -2.11
N GLY A 116 1.64 -11.92 -1.67
CA GLY A 116 2.94 -11.39 -2.12
C GLY A 116 2.90 -10.67 -3.47
N GLN A 117 1.74 -10.58 -4.14
CA GLN A 117 1.63 -9.78 -5.36
C GLN A 117 1.81 -8.29 -5.07
N ARG A 118 2.41 -7.61 -6.03
CA ARG A 118 2.73 -6.18 -5.98
C ARG A 118 2.04 -5.49 -7.13
N TRP A 119 1.46 -4.32 -6.86
CA TRP A 119 0.71 -3.58 -7.88
C TRP A 119 1.11 -2.11 -7.90
N ARG A 120 1.17 -1.55 -9.11
CA ARG A 120 1.33 -0.13 -9.35
C ARG A 120 -0.03 0.54 -9.33
N LEU A 121 -0.25 1.45 -8.38
CA LEU A 121 -1.37 2.40 -8.37
C LEU A 121 -1.10 3.48 -9.43
N PRO A 122 -1.96 3.60 -10.45
CA PRO A 122 -1.79 4.64 -11.47
C PRO A 122 -2.25 6.00 -10.95
N THR A 123 -1.54 7.06 -11.32
CA THR A 123 -1.94 8.45 -11.07
C THR A 123 -2.95 8.92 -12.13
N LEU A 124 -4.13 8.28 -12.15
CA LEU A 124 -5.26 8.62 -13.02
C LEU A 124 -6.45 9.05 -12.16
N TRP A 125 -7.33 9.94 -12.65
CA TRP A 125 -8.50 10.35 -11.88
C TRP A 125 -9.65 9.32 -11.89
N THR A 126 -9.84 8.63 -13.02
CA THR A 126 -10.86 7.59 -13.16
C THR A 126 -10.34 6.28 -12.57
N ALA A 127 -10.97 5.83 -11.49
CA ALA A 127 -10.61 4.59 -10.81
C ALA A 127 -11.25 3.38 -11.49
N GLU A 128 -10.40 2.45 -11.91
CA GLU A 128 -10.79 1.18 -12.52
C GLU A 128 -9.77 0.11 -12.08
N VAL A 129 -10.25 -1.00 -11.51
CA VAL A 129 -9.39 -2.05 -10.93
C VAL A 129 -8.44 -2.69 -11.95
N ASN A 130 -8.80 -2.69 -13.24
CA ASN A 130 -7.99 -3.26 -14.32
C ASN A 130 -6.79 -2.37 -14.74
N LYS A 131 -6.68 -1.13 -14.23
CA LYS A 131 -5.58 -0.21 -14.56
C LYS A 131 -4.35 -0.42 -13.67
N PHE A 132 -4.48 -1.18 -12.58
CA PHE A 132 -3.34 -1.62 -11.82
C PHE A 132 -2.40 -2.44 -12.70
N LYS A 133 -1.11 -2.13 -12.65
CA LYS A 133 -0.07 -2.92 -13.34
C LYS A 133 0.67 -3.76 -12.31
N GLU A 134 0.80 -5.06 -12.55
CA GLU A 134 1.58 -5.92 -11.68
C GLU A 134 3.06 -5.51 -11.72
N LEU A 135 3.69 -5.43 -10.55
CA LEU A 135 5.11 -5.18 -10.40
C LEU A 135 5.82 -6.50 -10.19
N ARG A 136 6.48 -6.97 -11.24
CA ARG A 136 7.33 -8.15 -11.20
C ARG A 136 8.77 -7.72 -10.99
N ASP A 137 9.52 -8.47 -10.17
CA ASP A 137 10.97 -8.28 -10.13
C ASP A 137 11.56 -8.93 -11.38
N PRO A 138 12.19 -8.19 -12.31
CA PRO A 138 12.78 -8.79 -13.49
C PRO A 138 13.94 -9.74 -13.19
N ARG A 139 14.46 -9.75 -11.96
CA ARG A 139 15.55 -10.62 -11.51
C ARG A 139 15.06 -11.95 -10.94
N VAL A 140 13.78 -12.04 -10.60
CA VAL A 140 13.14 -13.25 -10.07
C VAL A 140 12.19 -13.73 -11.18
N GLY A 141 12.76 -14.49 -12.12
CA GLY A 141 12.05 -15.06 -13.26
C GLY A 141 10.95 -16.03 -12.87
#